data_AF-A0A7Y1V0H7-F1
#
_entry.id   AF-A0A7Y1V0H7-F1
#
_cell.length_a   1.000
_cell.length_b   1.000
_cell.length_c   1.000
_cell.angle_alpha   90.00
_cell.angle_beta   90.00
_cell.angle_gamma   90.00
#
_symmetry.space_group_name_H-M   'P 1'
#
loop_
_entity.id
_entity.type
_entity.pdbx_description
1 polymer ?
#
loop_
_entity_poly.entity_id
_entity_poly.type
_entity_poly.pdbx_seq_one_letter_code
_entity_poly.pdbx_strand_id
1 'polypeptide(L)'
;MRRFLLLVFTIALVVTACGDTNDPSATTTSTTMAMSNMDDADMDDADMGDGDMGDMNMGDPTATRADEVEGAQVESADFALLATRPPGHDDVAGTAWLARHDMGTTVTLELVGLPTGVDYIAHVHEGSCEEAGGDHYMFDPNGSEMPPNEIHLAFTSDAAGNGFMTAENHGVVGDNAQSVVVHPADLLDNKLACAEF
;
A
#
# COMPACT_ATOMS: atom_id res chain seq x y z
N MET A 1 -47.06 -38.37 23.39
CA MET A 1 -47.70 -37.22 22.74
C MET A 1 -46.94 -36.89 21.46
N ARG A 2 -47.66 -36.68 20.34
CA ARG A 2 -47.39 -35.88 19.12
C ARG A 2 -45.93 -35.46 18.80
N ARG A 3 -45.41 -35.41 17.57
CA ARG A 3 -45.85 -35.64 16.17
C ARG A 3 -44.58 -35.44 15.30
N PHE A 4 -44.53 -36.11 14.15
CA PHE A 4 -43.63 -35.87 13.01
C PHE A 4 -43.47 -34.38 12.62
N LEU A 5 -42.29 -34.00 12.11
CA LEU A 5 -42.18 -33.29 10.81
C LEU A 5 -40.76 -33.35 10.23
N LEU A 6 -40.61 -34.03 9.08
CA LEU A 6 -39.57 -33.78 8.08
C LEU A 6 -39.85 -32.43 7.41
N LEU A 7 -38.82 -31.62 7.14
CA LEU A 7 -38.87 -30.65 6.04
C LEU A 7 -37.61 -30.80 5.19
N VAL A 8 -37.80 -31.33 3.99
CA VAL A 8 -36.88 -31.26 2.86
C VAL A 8 -37.21 -29.98 2.10
N PHE A 9 -36.22 -29.15 1.78
CA PHE A 9 -36.34 -28.15 0.72
C PHE A 9 -35.09 -28.18 -0.16
N THR A 10 -35.23 -28.87 -1.29
CA THR A 10 -34.43 -28.72 -2.51
C THR A 10 -35.09 -27.67 -3.39
N ILE A 11 -34.39 -26.58 -3.74
CA ILE A 11 -34.63 -25.83 -5.00
C ILE A 11 -33.28 -25.37 -5.56
N ALA A 12 -33.17 -25.47 -6.88
CA ALA A 12 -31.98 -25.53 -7.71
C ALA A 12 -31.73 -24.28 -8.58
N LEU A 13 -30.51 -24.24 -9.12
CA LEU A 13 -30.05 -23.73 -10.43
C LEU A 13 -30.09 -22.23 -10.82
N VAL A 14 -28.86 -21.69 -10.88
CA VAL A 14 -28.17 -20.87 -11.91
C VAL A 14 -28.93 -20.48 -13.19
N VAL A 15 -28.87 -19.19 -13.56
CA VAL A 15 -28.75 -18.71 -14.97
C VAL A 15 -27.87 -17.44 -15.02
N THR A 16 -26.98 -17.40 -16.02
CA THR A 16 -25.95 -16.40 -16.36
C THR A 16 -26.44 -15.40 -17.44
N ALA A 17 -25.68 -14.30 -17.63
CA ALA A 17 -25.52 -13.48 -18.86
C ALA A 17 -26.44 -12.22 -18.96
N CYS A 18 -26.08 -11.01 -19.43
CA CYS A 18 -24.92 -10.34 -20.05
C CYS A 18 -24.94 -8.87 -19.49
N GLY A 19 -23.88 -8.06 -19.39
CA GLY A 19 -22.86 -7.72 -20.38
C GLY A 19 -23.37 -6.62 -21.32
N ASP A 20 -23.34 -5.34 -20.92
CA ASP A 20 -23.57 -4.17 -21.78
C ASP A 20 -22.45 -3.14 -21.56
N THR A 21 -21.88 -2.65 -22.66
CA THR A 21 -20.62 -1.88 -22.71
C THR A 21 -20.86 -0.52 -23.34
N ASN A 22 -20.42 0.53 -22.62
CA ASN A 22 -19.78 1.78 -23.08
C ASN A 22 -20.47 2.69 -24.11
N ASP A 23 -21.03 3.79 -23.58
CA ASP A 23 -20.78 5.25 -23.78
C ASP A 23 -20.00 5.81 -25.02
N PRO A 24 -20.00 7.14 -25.28
CA PRO A 24 -20.37 7.74 -26.56
C PRO A 24 -19.17 8.25 -27.38
N SER A 25 -19.24 8.15 -28.70
CA SER A 25 -18.30 8.87 -29.59
C SER A 25 -18.71 10.33 -29.74
N ALA A 26 -17.93 11.22 -29.13
CA ALA A 26 -17.95 12.65 -29.37
C ALA A 26 -17.32 12.96 -30.75
N THR A 27 -18.11 13.58 -31.62
CA THR A 27 -17.65 14.23 -32.86
C THR A 27 -17.15 15.62 -32.52
N THR A 28 -15.84 15.87 -32.67
CA THR A 28 -15.31 17.24 -32.68
C THR A 28 -14.59 17.50 -33.99
N THR A 29 -15.27 18.26 -34.85
CA THR A 29 -14.78 18.80 -36.11
C THR A 29 -13.68 19.82 -35.88
N SER A 30 -12.56 19.63 -36.58
CA SER A 30 -11.48 20.60 -36.72
C SER A 30 -11.97 21.92 -37.31
N THR A 31 -11.55 23.05 -36.73
CA THR A 31 -11.46 24.32 -37.45
C THR A 31 -10.10 24.95 -37.16
N THR A 32 -9.30 24.98 -38.21
CA THR A 32 -8.05 25.70 -38.39
C THR A 32 -8.27 27.21 -38.35
N MET A 33 -7.45 27.96 -37.62
CA MET A 33 -6.98 29.28 -38.05
C MET A 33 -5.62 29.58 -37.42
N ALA A 34 -4.65 29.79 -38.30
CA ALA A 34 -3.31 30.27 -37.98
C ALA A 34 -3.32 31.77 -37.69
N MET A 35 -2.50 32.22 -36.74
CA MET A 35 -1.93 33.56 -36.74
C MET A 35 -0.50 33.53 -36.21
N SER A 36 0.31 34.36 -36.85
CA SER A 36 1.76 34.34 -36.98
C SER A 36 2.47 35.31 -36.04
N ASN A 37 3.77 35.01 -35.84
CA ASN A 37 4.88 35.85 -35.37
C ASN A 37 5.11 35.92 -33.85
N MET A 38 6.25 35.40 -33.42
CA MET A 38 7.27 36.18 -32.69
C MET A 38 8.63 35.47 -32.79
N ASP A 39 9.64 36.31 -32.98
CA ASP A 39 11.05 36.01 -33.25
C ASP A 39 11.79 35.31 -32.09
N ASP A 40 12.88 34.65 -32.48
CA ASP A 40 14.03 34.17 -31.70
C ASP A 40 14.02 34.44 -30.20
N ALA A 41 13.89 33.34 -29.45
CA ALA A 41 14.70 33.12 -28.27
C ALA A 41 15.24 31.69 -28.37
N ASP A 42 16.50 31.57 -28.77
CA ASP A 42 17.39 30.50 -28.33
C ASP A 42 17.21 30.40 -26.80
N MET A 43 16.39 29.44 -26.38
CA MET A 43 16.56 28.82 -25.07
C MET A 43 17.28 27.54 -25.40
N ASP A 44 18.61 27.58 -25.21
CA ASP A 44 19.37 26.40 -24.84
C ASP A 44 18.47 25.60 -23.91
N ASP A 45 18.06 24.42 -24.39
CA ASP A 45 17.29 23.43 -23.67
C ASP A 45 18.18 23.06 -22.48
N ALA A 46 18.06 23.86 -21.43
CA ALA A 46 18.50 23.52 -20.11
C ALA A 46 17.68 22.26 -19.82
N ASP A 47 18.36 21.14 -20.05
CA ASP A 47 18.21 19.87 -19.36
C ASP A 47 17.97 20.18 -17.88
N MET A 48 16.72 20.53 -17.59
CA MET A 48 16.18 20.66 -16.26
C MET A 48 16.12 19.21 -15.82
N GLY A 49 17.23 18.80 -15.21
CA GLY A 49 17.51 17.43 -14.84
C GLY A 49 16.24 16.73 -14.46
N ASP A 50 15.98 15.66 -15.20
CA ASP A 50 15.10 14.57 -14.83
C ASP A 50 15.35 14.26 -13.35
N GLY A 51 14.56 14.91 -12.49
CA GLY A 51 14.58 14.70 -11.06
C GLY A 51 14.00 13.32 -10.91
N ASP A 52 14.91 12.36 -10.83
CA ASP A 52 14.71 10.91 -10.77
C ASP A 52 13.53 10.53 -9.88
N MET A 53 12.33 10.53 -10.46
CA MET A 53 11.14 9.94 -9.86
C MET A 53 11.20 8.40 -9.96
N GLY A 54 12.32 7.85 -10.44
CA GLY A 54 12.61 6.42 -10.49
C GLY A 54 13.24 5.85 -9.22
N ASP A 55 13.59 6.69 -8.23
CA ASP A 55 14.33 6.28 -7.02
C ASP A 55 13.45 6.02 -5.78
N MET A 56 12.13 6.19 -5.88
CA MET A 56 11.23 5.94 -4.73
C MET A 56 10.83 4.48 -4.66
N ASN A 57 11.50 3.70 -3.81
CA ASN A 57 11.11 2.31 -3.53
C ASN A 57 9.81 2.27 -2.71
N MET A 58 8.69 2.00 -3.37
CA MET A 58 7.38 1.81 -2.75
C MET A 58 7.07 0.33 -2.45
N GLY A 59 8.05 -0.57 -2.62
CA GLY A 59 7.92 -2.00 -2.46
C GLY A 59 7.89 -2.78 -3.78
N ASP A 60 8.28 -4.05 -3.69
CA ASP A 60 8.28 -5.05 -4.75
C ASP A 60 7.68 -6.38 -4.22
N PRO A 61 6.55 -6.86 -4.77
CA PRO A 61 5.93 -8.12 -4.34
C PRO A 61 6.72 -9.37 -4.79
N THR A 62 7.85 -9.20 -5.46
CA THR A 62 8.76 -10.27 -5.87
C THR A 62 10.11 -10.23 -5.17
N ALA A 63 10.35 -9.23 -4.30
CA ALA A 63 11.55 -9.14 -3.49
C ALA A 63 11.65 -10.28 -2.47
N THR A 64 12.88 -10.53 -1.99
CA THR A 64 13.11 -11.49 -0.90
C THR A 64 12.45 -10.97 0.36
N ARG A 65 11.61 -11.80 1.00
CA ARG A 65 10.88 -11.38 2.19
C ARG A 65 11.82 -11.15 3.37
N ALA A 66 11.42 -10.26 4.28
CA ALA A 66 12.16 -9.97 5.52
C ALA A 66 12.45 -11.25 6.34
N ASP A 67 11.50 -12.17 6.45
CA ASP A 67 11.66 -13.46 7.16
C ASP A 67 12.51 -14.49 6.41
N GLU A 68 12.92 -14.20 5.17
CA GLU A 68 13.74 -15.06 4.33
C GLU A 68 15.15 -14.49 4.10
N VAL A 69 15.47 -13.29 4.60
CA VAL A 69 16.80 -12.69 4.47
C VAL A 69 17.83 -13.45 5.31
N GLU A 70 18.75 -14.16 4.65
CA GLU A 70 19.77 -14.96 5.32
C GLU A 70 20.69 -14.10 6.21
N GLY A 71 20.82 -14.50 7.48
CA GLY A 71 21.70 -13.84 8.44
C GLY A 71 21.15 -12.53 9.01
N ALA A 72 19.93 -12.11 8.65
CA ALA A 72 19.30 -10.93 9.21
C ALA A 72 18.85 -11.13 10.66
N GLN A 73 18.76 -10.02 11.41
CA GLN A 73 18.02 -9.95 12.66
C GLN A 73 16.56 -9.66 12.31
N VAL A 74 15.69 -10.65 12.51
CA VAL A 74 14.27 -10.58 12.14
C VAL A 74 13.40 -10.43 13.38
N GLU A 75 12.53 -9.43 13.34
CA GLU A 75 11.43 -9.21 14.28
C GLU A 75 10.10 -9.35 13.52
N SER A 76 9.04 -9.80 14.21
CA SER A 76 7.74 -10.01 13.60
C SER A 76 6.61 -9.76 14.58
N ALA A 77 5.51 -9.18 14.11
CA ALA A 77 4.36 -8.89 14.94
C ALA A 77 3.04 -9.00 14.16
N ASP A 78 2.00 -9.44 14.86
CA ASP A 78 0.65 -9.47 14.32
C ASP A 78 0.03 -8.07 14.31
N PHE A 79 -0.74 -7.76 13.28
CA PHE A 79 -1.45 -6.49 13.17
C PHE A 79 -2.60 -6.39 14.18
N ALA A 80 -2.59 -5.31 14.97
CA ALA A 80 -3.71 -4.88 15.79
C ALA A 80 -4.51 -3.78 15.06
N LEU A 81 -5.84 -3.89 15.10
CA LEU A 81 -6.73 -2.89 14.51
C LEU A 81 -6.74 -1.60 15.35
N LEU A 82 -6.55 -0.46 14.67
CA LEU A 82 -6.60 0.84 15.30
C LEU A 82 -8.03 1.38 15.36
N ALA A 83 -8.27 2.30 16.31
CA ALA A 83 -9.58 2.91 16.54
C ALA A 83 -10.02 3.82 15.37
N THR A 84 -9.07 4.35 14.62
CA THR A 84 -9.27 5.25 13.47
C THR A 84 -9.56 4.51 12.16
N ARG A 85 -9.56 3.17 12.16
CA ARG A 85 -9.80 2.39 10.94
C ARG A 85 -11.13 2.77 10.27
N PRO A 86 -11.19 2.80 8.92
CA PRO A 86 -12.44 3.04 8.23
C PRO A 86 -13.41 1.86 8.42
N PRO A 87 -14.73 2.08 8.29
CA PRO A 87 -15.71 1.00 8.21
C PRO A 87 -15.33 -0.04 7.15
N GLY A 88 -15.67 -1.32 7.39
CA GLY A 88 -15.37 -2.42 6.46
C GLY A 88 -14.01 -3.08 6.65
N HIS A 89 -13.28 -2.72 7.71
CA HIS A 89 -11.97 -3.30 8.04
C HIS A 89 -11.95 -4.06 9.38
N ASP A 90 -13.12 -4.43 9.91
CA ASP A 90 -13.23 -5.07 11.23
C ASP A 90 -12.67 -6.50 11.28
N ASP A 91 -12.52 -7.13 10.11
CA ASP A 91 -11.99 -8.48 9.96
C ASP A 91 -10.53 -8.51 9.46
N VAL A 92 -9.88 -7.34 9.37
CA VAL A 92 -8.49 -7.25 8.91
C VAL A 92 -7.56 -7.86 9.95
N ALA A 93 -6.66 -8.73 9.49
CA ALA A 93 -5.64 -9.39 10.29
C ALA A 93 -4.41 -9.67 9.43
N GLY A 94 -3.28 -9.98 10.06
CA GLY A 94 -2.05 -10.29 9.34
C GLY A 94 -0.82 -10.16 10.21
N THR A 95 0.34 -10.20 9.57
CA THR A 95 1.65 -10.12 10.24
C THR A 95 2.58 -9.22 9.44
N ALA A 96 3.44 -8.48 10.13
CA ALA A 96 4.57 -7.76 9.56
C ALA A 96 5.89 -8.38 10.05
N TRP A 97 6.91 -8.27 9.21
CA TRP A 97 8.28 -8.69 9.51
C TRP A 97 9.24 -7.55 9.19
N LEU A 98 10.21 -7.33 10.07
CA LEU A 98 11.28 -6.36 9.89
C LEU A 98 12.62 -7.08 10.05
N ALA A 99 13.46 -7.01 9.04
CA ALA A 99 14.75 -7.63 8.99
C ALA A 99 15.85 -6.57 8.88
N ARG A 100 16.76 -6.54 9.86
CA ARG A 100 17.98 -5.72 9.81
C ARG A 100 19.16 -6.57 9.36
N HIS A 101 19.92 -6.11 8.37
CA HIS A 101 21.08 -6.81 7.82
C HIS A 101 22.16 -5.84 7.31
N ASP A 102 23.34 -6.35 6.95
CA ASP A 102 24.49 -5.52 6.54
C ASP A 102 24.24 -4.67 5.28
N MET A 103 23.24 -5.04 4.48
CA MET A 103 22.85 -4.30 3.27
C MET A 103 21.69 -3.32 3.50
N GLY A 104 21.12 -3.27 4.71
CA GLY A 104 20.03 -2.35 5.06
C GLY A 104 18.90 -2.99 5.86
N THR A 105 17.67 -2.58 5.53
CA THR A 105 16.44 -3.04 6.16
C THR A 105 15.51 -3.60 5.11
N THR A 106 14.92 -4.77 5.37
CA THR A 106 13.83 -5.34 4.58
C THR A 106 12.58 -5.41 5.45
N VAL A 107 11.45 -4.93 4.95
CA VAL A 107 10.15 -4.99 5.63
C VAL A 107 9.18 -5.75 4.74
N THR A 108 8.45 -6.70 5.32
CA THR A 108 7.40 -7.45 4.62
C THR A 108 6.11 -7.38 5.41
N LEU A 109 4.98 -7.28 4.72
CA LEU A 109 3.66 -7.43 5.33
C LEU A 109 2.81 -8.44 4.56
N GLU A 110 1.95 -9.12 5.30
CA GLU A 110 0.83 -9.91 4.79
C GLU A 110 -0.43 -9.56 5.56
N LEU A 111 -1.52 -9.31 4.85
CA LEU A 111 -2.82 -8.98 5.39
C LEU A 111 -3.91 -9.79 4.71
N VAL A 112 -4.98 -10.05 5.44
CA VAL A 112 -6.22 -10.67 4.94
C VAL A 112 -7.43 -9.87 5.43
N GLY A 113 -8.60 -10.11 4.85
CA GLY A 113 -9.85 -9.47 5.26
C GLY A 113 -9.98 -8.01 4.81
N LEU A 114 -9.13 -7.57 3.88
CA LEU A 114 -9.21 -6.23 3.30
C LEU A 114 -10.38 -6.14 2.29
N PRO A 115 -11.06 -4.99 2.19
CA PRO A 115 -11.82 -4.63 1.00
C PRO A 115 -11.03 -4.93 -0.28
N THR A 116 -11.62 -5.64 -1.23
CA THR A 116 -10.93 -6.13 -2.44
C THR A 116 -10.66 -5.03 -3.46
N GLY A 117 -9.48 -5.03 -4.10
CA GLY A 117 -9.13 -4.06 -5.14
C GLY A 117 -8.95 -2.63 -4.62
N VAL A 118 -8.63 -2.47 -3.34
CA VAL A 118 -8.39 -1.18 -2.69
C VAL A 118 -6.89 -0.99 -2.52
N ASP A 119 -6.43 0.23 -2.73
CA ASP A 119 -5.04 0.62 -2.58
C ASP A 119 -4.74 1.02 -1.13
N TYR A 120 -3.59 0.56 -0.65
CA TYR A 120 -3.08 0.80 0.69
C TYR A 120 -1.63 1.27 0.61
N ILE A 121 -1.23 2.02 1.63
CA ILE A 121 0.16 2.32 1.91
C ILE A 121 0.45 1.96 3.36
N ALA A 122 1.56 1.27 3.58
CA ALA A 122 2.11 1.09 4.92
C ALA A 122 3.49 1.72 5.00
N HIS A 123 3.87 2.16 6.18
CA HIS A 123 5.23 2.65 6.42
C HIS A 123 5.67 2.41 7.86
N VAL A 124 6.99 2.45 8.04
CA VAL A 124 7.62 2.29 9.36
C VAL A 124 7.42 3.57 10.18
N HIS A 125 7.19 3.39 11.47
CA HIS A 125 6.81 4.41 12.43
C HIS A 125 7.75 4.40 13.62
N GLU A 126 7.93 5.58 14.23
CA GLU A 126 8.78 5.70 15.41
C GLU A 126 8.07 5.42 16.74
N GLY A 127 6.74 5.37 16.76
CA GLY A 127 5.93 5.11 17.95
C GLY A 127 5.39 3.68 18.03
N SER A 128 4.92 3.33 19.23
CA SER A 128 4.25 2.06 19.53
C SER A 128 2.82 1.99 18.95
N CYS A 129 2.22 0.80 18.87
CA CYS A 129 0.82 0.67 18.47
C CYS A 129 -0.16 1.24 19.50
N GLU A 130 0.21 1.32 20.79
CA GLU A 130 -0.57 2.04 21.81
C GLU A 130 -0.72 3.54 21.48
N GLU A 131 0.29 4.11 20.82
CA GLU A 131 0.33 5.50 20.32
C GLU A 131 -0.14 5.61 18.86
N ALA A 132 -0.76 4.56 18.33
CA ALA A 132 -1.13 4.43 16.92
C ALA A 132 0.07 4.69 15.98
N GLY A 133 1.26 4.21 16.32
CA GLY A 133 2.51 4.38 15.57
C GLY A 133 3.19 5.73 15.75
N GLY A 134 2.60 6.71 16.45
CA GLY A 134 3.22 8.04 16.59
C GLY A 134 3.56 8.69 15.24
N ASP A 135 4.71 9.35 15.18
CA ASP A 135 5.26 9.98 13.97
C ASP A 135 5.91 8.94 13.04
N HIS A 136 6.22 9.34 11.82
CA HIS A 136 6.87 8.47 10.84
C HIS A 136 8.32 8.19 11.24
N TYR A 137 8.82 6.99 10.96
CA TYR A 137 10.24 6.75 11.04
C TYR A 137 10.94 7.39 9.85
N MET A 138 11.92 8.25 10.12
CA MET A 138 12.75 8.90 9.11
C MET A 138 14.24 8.65 9.40
N PHE A 139 15.02 8.31 8.36
CA PHE A 139 16.48 8.20 8.48
C PHE A 139 17.15 9.56 8.74
N ASP A 140 16.66 10.62 8.08
CA ASP A 140 16.95 12.02 8.36
C ASP A 140 15.67 12.73 8.82
N PRO A 141 15.58 13.18 10.08
CA PRO A 141 14.39 13.85 10.62
C PRO A 141 14.13 15.24 10.00
N ASN A 142 15.06 15.78 9.19
CA ASN A 142 14.84 17.01 8.42
C ASN A 142 14.61 16.74 6.93
N GLY A 143 14.55 15.47 6.53
CA GLY A 143 14.33 15.03 5.15
C GLY A 143 12.86 15.03 4.74
N SER A 144 12.57 14.50 3.56
CA SER A 144 11.19 14.29 3.08
C SER A 144 10.55 13.08 3.76
N GLU A 145 9.22 13.08 3.90
CA GLU A 145 8.43 11.93 4.36
C GLU A 145 8.17 10.92 3.21
N MET A 146 9.22 10.58 2.46
CA MET A 146 9.16 9.71 1.28
C MET A 146 10.44 8.86 1.17
N PRO A 147 10.39 7.68 0.52
CA PRO A 147 11.60 6.92 0.19
C PRO A 147 12.63 7.77 -0.59
N PRO A 148 13.94 7.57 -0.36
CA PRO A 148 14.54 6.56 0.51
C PRO A 148 14.64 6.99 1.99
N ASN A 149 14.11 8.15 2.38
CA ASN A 149 14.19 8.62 3.77
C ASN A 149 13.23 7.89 4.72
N GLU A 150 12.18 7.30 4.17
CA GLU A 150 11.25 6.40 4.85
C GLU A 150 11.22 5.03 4.13
N ILE A 151 10.59 4.03 4.76
CA ILE A 151 10.34 2.72 4.17
C ILE A 151 8.84 2.59 3.93
N HIS A 152 8.41 2.61 2.67
CA HIS A 152 7.00 2.56 2.27
C HIS A 152 6.70 1.24 1.55
N LEU A 153 5.51 0.68 1.83
CA LEU A 153 4.96 -0.50 1.20
C LEU A 153 3.59 -0.13 0.62
N ALA A 154 3.54 0.17 -0.67
CA ALA A 154 2.29 0.43 -1.39
C ALA A 154 1.79 -0.86 -2.05
N PHE A 155 0.52 -1.22 -1.82
CA PHE A 155 -0.06 -2.44 -2.37
C PHE A 155 -1.56 -2.31 -2.62
N THR A 156 -2.06 -3.11 -3.54
CA THR A 156 -3.49 -3.27 -3.79
C THR A 156 -3.95 -4.62 -3.25
N SER A 157 -5.06 -4.66 -2.53
CA SER A 157 -5.66 -5.92 -2.10
C SER A 157 -6.18 -6.74 -3.29
N ASP A 158 -6.00 -8.05 -3.24
CA ASP A 158 -6.42 -8.95 -4.31
C ASP A 158 -7.95 -9.23 -4.28
N ALA A 159 -8.41 -10.07 -5.21
CA ALA A 159 -9.81 -10.45 -5.33
C ALA A 159 -10.35 -11.29 -4.15
N ALA A 160 -9.47 -11.79 -3.28
CA ALA A 160 -9.80 -12.51 -2.06
C ALA A 160 -9.63 -11.63 -0.79
N GLY A 161 -9.22 -10.38 -0.95
CA GLY A 161 -8.99 -9.44 0.16
C GLY A 161 -7.65 -9.65 0.86
N ASN A 162 -6.67 -10.25 0.17
CA ASN A 162 -5.31 -10.37 0.68
C ASN A 162 -4.45 -9.19 0.22
N GLY A 163 -3.56 -8.71 1.09
CA GLY A 163 -2.52 -7.73 0.78
C GLY A 163 -1.15 -8.34 1.06
N PHE A 164 -0.19 -8.09 0.18
CA PHE A 164 1.20 -8.52 0.36
C PHE A 164 2.13 -7.48 -0.25
N MET A 165 3.21 -7.16 0.44
CA MET A 165 4.29 -6.34 -0.11
C MET A 165 5.59 -6.54 0.66
N THR A 166 6.71 -6.34 -0.02
CA THR A 166 8.04 -6.25 0.60
C THR A 166 8.73 -4.98 0.13
N ALA A 167 9.39 -4.25 1.03
CA ALA A 167 10.20 -3.09 0.69
C ALA A 167 11.61 -3.22 1.28
N GLU A 168 12.59 -2.72 0.55
CA GLU A 168 14.00 -2.75 0.91
C GLU A 168 14.54 -1.31 0.97
N ASN A 169 15.38 -1.03 1.96
CA ASN A 169 16.07 0.25 2.07
C ASN A 169 17.52 0.00 2.45
N HIS A 170 18.45 0.73 1.84
CA HIS A 170 19.89 0.60 2.15
C HIS A 170 20.25 1.09 3.56
N GLY A 171 19.39 1.90 4.19
CA GLY A 171 19.51 2.28 5.59
C GLY A 171 19.15 1.13 6.53
N VAL A 172 19.92 0.98 7.61
CA VAL A 172 19.59 0.07 8.71
C VAL A 172 18.81 0.87 9.75
N VAL A 173 17.55 0.52 9.97
CA VAL A 173 16.72 1.19 10.97
C VAL A 173 17.24 0.96 12.39
N GLY A 174 17.14 1.98 13.24
CA GLY A 174 17.50 1.89 14.66
C GLY A 174 16.40 1.26 15.52
N ASP A 175 16.66 1.17 16.83
CA ASP A 175 15.69 0.67 17.83
C ASP A 175 14.44 1.58 17.94
N ASN A 176 14.49 2.80 17.40
CA ASN A 176 13.36 3.70 17.34
C ASN A 176 12.39 3.40 16.18
N ALA A 177 12.69 2.45 15.27
CA ALA A 177 11.69 1.95 14.33
C ALA A 177 10.81 0.90 15.03
N GLN A 178 9.74 1.37 15.66
CA GLN A 178 8.95 0.57 16.60
C GLN A 178 7.77 -0.15 15.95
N SER A 179 7.22 0.37 14.84
CA SER A 179 6.04 -0.27 14.24
C SER A 179 5.92 -0.07 12.73
N VAL A 180 5.06 -0.86 12.10
CA VAL A 180 4.52 -0.62 10.75
C VAL A 180 3.05 -0.30 10.89
N VAL A 181 2.61 0.81 10.28
CA VAL A 181 1.19 1.20 10.23
C VAL A 181 0.70 1.15 8.81
N VAL A 182 -0.52 0.65 8.62
CA VAL A 182 -1.21 0.56 7.33
C VAL A 182 -2.28 1.65 7.26
N HIS A 183 -2.41 2.26 6.09
CA HIS A 183 -3.39 3.29 5.74
C HIS A 183 -4.09 2.90 4.44
N PRO A 184 -5.41 3.13 4.29
CA PRO A 184 -6.01 3.22 2.96
C PRO A 184 -5.41 4.40 2.20
N ALA A 185 -5.03 4.21 0.94
CA ALA A 185 -4.32 5.23 0.18
C ALA A 185 -5.16 6.49 -0.12
N ASP A 186 -6.49 6.37 -0.08
CA ASP A 186 -7.44 7.48 -0.23
C ASP A 186 -7.76 8.21 1.08
N LEU A 187 -7.32 7.67 2.22
CA LEU A 187 -7.59 8.16 3.57
C LEU A 187 -6.32 8.10 4.42
N LEU A 188 -5.27 8.79 4.00
CA LEU A 188 -3.95 8.75 4.66
C LEU A 188 -3.99 9.21 6.13
N ASP A 189 -4.95 10.05 6.53
CA ASP A 189 -5.15 10.43 7.93
C ASP A 189 -5.72 9.26 8.79
N ASN A 190 -6.31 8.25 8.15
CA ASN A 190 -6.88 7.08 8.83
C ASN A 190 -5.86 5.95 8.94
N LYS A 191 -5.36 5.76 10.17
CA LYS A 191 -4.54 4.59 10.50
C LYS A 191 -5.46 3.36 10.67
N LEU A 192 -5.24 2.33 9.85
CA LEU A 192 -6.04 1.10 9.80
C LEU A 192 -5.58 0.08 10.85
N ALA A 193 -4.33 -0.34 10.77
CA ALA A 193 -3.76 -1.38 11.61
C ALA A 193 -2.29 -1.10 11.88
N CYS A 194 -1.78 -1.62 12.99
CA CYS A 194 -0.41 -1.43 13.42
C CYS A 194 0.20 -2.75 13.90
N ALA A 195 1.44 -3.02 13.54
CA ALA A 195 2.26 -4.13 14.04
C ALA A 195 3.53 -3.56 14.67
N GLU A 196 3.80 -3.89 15.94
CA GLU A 196 4.90 -3.34 16.76
C GLU A 196 5.94 -4.41 17.08
N PHE A 197 7.22 -4.08 16.91
CA PHE A 197 8.36 -5.00 17.02
C PHE A 197 9.01 -5.03 18.40
#